data_AF-A0AAD0SST0-F1
#
_entry.id   AF-A0AAD0SST0-F1
#
_cell.length_a   1.000
_cell.length_b   1.000
_cell.length_c   1.000
_cell.angle_alpha   90.00
_cell.angle_beta   90.00
_cell.angle_gamma   90.00
#
_symmetry.space_group_name_H-M   'P 1'
#
loop_
_entity.id
_entity.type
_entity.pdbx_description
1 polymer ?
#
loop_
_entity_poly.entity_id
_entity_poly.type
_entity_poly.pdbx_seq_one_letter_code
_entity_poly.pdbx_strand_id
1 'polypeptide(L)'
;MNKVVIKPKEMRKFSLYCPFTNEKLDNEDNSFEIYEGAGKYLFSLCEDCLFCDVGNNDELEKYWKTSASEAVEKFVENYPDKNILVIEILIGNESYFYGFLNENNLELSNEEIEKRFIK
;
A
#
# COMPACT_ATOMS: atom_id res chain seq x y z
N MET A 1 -7.40 -11.29 4.64
CA MET A 1 -6.79 -10.04 4.11
C MET A 1 -7.59 -9.55 2.92
N ASN A 2 -7.95 -8.26 2.89
CA ASN A 2 -8.55 -7.61 1.71
C ASN A 2 -7.42 -7.09 0.82
N LYS A 3 -7.07 -7.84 -0.24
CA LYS A 3 -5.94 -7.53 -1.13
C LYS A 3 -6.37 -7.31 -2.57
N VAL A 4 -5.87 -6.26 -3.20
CA VAL A 4 -6.01 -5.96 -4.63
C VAL A 4 -4.64 -6.02 -5.29
N VAL A 5 -4.53 -6.75 -6.41
CA VAL A 5 -3.29 -6.85 -7.19
C VAL A 5 -3.43 -6.07 -8.48
N ILE A 6 -2.54 -5.09 -8.70
CA ILE A 6 -2.53 -4.22 -9.88
C ILE A 6 -1.30 -4.57 -10.72
N LYS A 7 -1.52 -4.82 -12.01
CA LYS A 7 -0.47 -5.17 -12.99
C LYS A 7 -0.43 -4.12 -14.11
N PRO A 8 0.18 -2.97 -13.87
CA PRO A 8 0.18 -1.88 -14.83
C PRO A 8 0.95 -2.29 -16.09
N LYS A 9 0.35 -2.10 -17.28
CA LYS A 9 0.92 -2.58 -18.54
C LYS A 9 2.09 -1.73 -19.03
N GLU A 10 2.00 -0.40 -18.91
CA GLU A 10 3.06 0.57 -19.19
C GLU A 10 2.74 1.87 -18.44
N MET A 11 3.65 2.38 -17.61
CA MET A 11 3.50 3.68 -16.95
C MET A 11 4.67 4.59 -17.30
N ARG A 12 4.37 5.78 -17.83
CA ARG A 12 5.37 6.82 -18.16
C ARG A 12 5.26 8.05 -17.26
N LYS A 13 4.05 8.36 -16.79
CA LYS A 13 3.69 9.41 -15.83
C LYS A 13 2.54 8.88 -15.00
N PHE A 14 2.77 8.70 -13.71
CA PHE A 14 1.74 8.35 -12.74
C PHE A 14 2.00 9.04 -11.41
N SER A 15 0.96 9.18 -10.60
CA SER A 15 1.06 9.51 -9.18
C SER A 15 0.19 8.56 -8.37
N LEU A 16 0.60 8.36 -7.12
CA LEU A 16 -0.07 7.51 -6.17
C LEU A 16 -0.99 8.35 -5.29
N TYR A 17 -2.21 7.88 -5.10
CA TYR A 17 -3.21 8.57 -4.28
C TYR A 17 -3.89 7.59 -3.33
N CYS A 18 -4.25 8.05 -2.13
CA CYS A 18 -5.05 7.21 -1.23
C CYS A 18 -6.43 6.92 -1.88
N PRO A 19 -6.84 5.64 -2.02
CA PRO A 19 -8.13 5.30 -2.65
C PRO A 19 -9.35 5.86 -1.92
N PHE A 20 -9.22 6.11 -0.61
CA PHE A 20 -10.32 6.56 0.25
C PHE A 20 -10.41 8.08 0.36
N THR A 21 -9.28 8.79 0.44
CA THR A 21 -9.25 10.25 0.64
C THR A 21 -8.89 11.03 -0.62
N ASN A 22 -8.36 10.36 -1.64
CA ASN A 22 -7.86 10.97 -2.87
C ASN A 22 -6.70 11.96 -2.64
N GLU A 23 -6.00 11.83 -1.51
CA GLU A 23 -4.79 12.60 -1.20
C GLU A 23 -3.58 12.00 -1.92
N LYS A 24 -2.71 12.85 -2.48
CA LYS A 24 -1.48 12.43 -3.17
C LYS A 24 -0.47 11.89 -2.14
N LEU A 25 0.18 10.77 -2.45
CA LEU A 25 1.08 10.03 -1.55
C LEU A 25 2.56 10.17 -1.95
N ASP A 26 2.83 10.31 -3.24
CA ASP A 26 4.16 10.47 -3.82
C ASP A 26 4.58 11.95 -3.94
N ASN A 27 5.89 12.22 -3.95
CA ASN A 27 6.43 13.56 -4.16
C ASN A 27 6.59 13.92 -5.65
N GLU A 28 6.87 12.94 -6.50
CA GLU A 28 7.20 13.12 -7.90
C GLU A 28 6.31 12.28 -8.80
N ASP A 29 5.94 12.85 -9.96
CA ASP A 29 5.26 12.08 -10.99
C ASP A 29 6.20 10.93 -11.43
N ASN A 30 5.82 9.69 -11.09
CA ASN A 30 6.50 8.41 -11.28
C ASN A 30 7.32 7.85 -10.11
N SER A 31 6.97 8.17 -8.86
CA SER A 31 7.58 7.49 -7.71
C SER A 31 6.64 6.47 -7.07
N PHE A 32 7.21 5.32 -6.71
CA PHE A 32 6.56 4.34 -5.81
C PHE A 32 6.86 4.63 -4.34
N GLU A 33 7.73 5.62 -4.07
CA GLU A 33 8.07 6.07 -2.73
C GLU A 33 6.96 6.99 -2.20
N ILE A 34 6.44 6.62 -1.04
CA ILE A 34 5.44 7.40 -0.32
C ILE A 34 6.14 8.14 0.82
N TYR A 35 5.78 9.41 1.00
CA TYR A 35 6.29 10.22 2.11
C TYR A 35 5.41 10.09 3.36
N GLU A 36 6.03 10.15 4.54
CA GLU A 36 5.34 10.14 5.83
C GLU A 36 4.31 11.30 5.94
N GLY A 37 3.13 11.00 6.44
CA GLY A 37 2.04 11.90 6.78
C GLY A 37 0.88 11.92 5.78
N ALA A 38 0.87 11.05 4.76
CA ALA A 38 -0.05 11.15 3.63
C ALA A 38 -1.28 10.22 3.75
N GLY A 39 -2.44 10.78 4.09
CA GLY A 39 -3.75 10.13 4.05
C GLY A 39 -3.96 9.04 5.11
N LYS A 40 -4.87 8.09 4.83
CA LYS A 40 -5.13 6.92 5.71
C LYS A 40 -4.13 5.78 5.47
N TYR A 41 -2.91 6.14 5.10
CA TYR A 41 -1.83 5.23 4.79
C TYR A 41 -1.29 4.60 6.08
N LEU A 42 -0.92 3.31 6.00
CA LEU A 42 -0.36 2.55 7.12
C LEU A 42 1.11 2.21 6.88
N PHE A 43 1.39 1.67 5.69
CA PHE A 43 2.72 1.20 5.31
C PHE A 43 2.86 1.13 3.80
N SER A 44 4.11 1.20 3.33
CA SER A 44 4.53 0.71 2.02
C SER A 44 5.80 -0.10 2.18
N LEU A 45 5.90 -1.12 1.34
CA LEU A 45 6.94 -2.13 1.45
C LEU A 45 7.23 -2.72 0.08
N CYS A 46 8.50 -2.84 -0.27
CA CYS A 46 8.97 -3.71 -1.33
C CYS A 46 10.06 -4.65 -0.79
N GLU A 47 10.66 -5.47 -1.65
CA GLU A 47 11.70 -6.41 -1.20
C GLU A 47 12.95 -5.69 -0.65
N ASP A 48 13.24 -4.47 -1.13
CA ASP A 48 14.45 -3.72 -0.77
C ASP A 48 14.19 -2.43 0.02
N CYS A 49 12.93 -2.03 0.26
CA CYS A 49 12.57 -0.80 0.98
C CYS A 49 11.34 -0.98 1.88
N LEU A 50 11.38 -0.41 3.08
CA LEU A 50 10.25 -0.31 4.02
C LEU A 50 10.04 1.17 4.38
N PHE A 51 8.86 1.71 4.09
CA PHE A 51 8.45 3.06 4.48
C PHE A 51 7.14 2.98 5.26
N CYS A 52 7.13 3.36 6.53
CA CYS A 52 5.97 3.22 7.42
C CYS A 52 5.65 4.53 8.12
N ASP A 53 4.37 4.89 8.19
CA ASP A 53 3.93 6.23 8.61
C ASP A 53 3.31 6.25 10.01
N VAL A 54 2.94 5.09 10.54
CA VAL A 54 2.21 5.00 11.82
C VAL A 54 2.90 4.03 12.76
N GLY A 55 3.93 4.53 13.47
CA GLY A 55 4.33 4.15 14.83
C GLY A 55 4.61 2.67 15.17
N ASN A 56 4.46 1.76 14.21
CA ASN A 56 4.50 0.31 14.38
C ASN A 56 5.54 -0.33 13.44
N ASN A 57 6.57 0.44 13.10
CA ASN A 57 7.68 0.02 12.24
C ASN A 57 8.31 -1.26 12.79
N ASP A 58 8.42 -1.38 14.11
CA ASP A 58 8.98 -2.56 14.79
C ASP A 58 8.27 -3.87 14.43
N GLU A 59 6.95 -3.86 14.17
CA GLU A 59 6.21 -5.08 13.83
C GLU A 59 6.46 -5.51 12.39
N LEU A 60 6.37 -4.59 11.43
CA LEU A 60 6.66 -4.89 10.03
C LEU A 60 8.13 -5.25 9.84
N GLU A 61 9.06 -4.52 10.46
CA GLU A 61 10.49 -4.82 10.43
C GLU A 61 10.83 -6.20 10.99
N LYS A 62 10.11 -6.64 12.03
CA LYS A 62 10.32 -7.98 12.62
C LYS A 62 10.02 -9.10 11.63
N TYR A 63 9.03 -8.90 10.76
CA TYR A 63 8.60 -9.91 9.79
C TYR A 63 9.23 -9.71 8.40
N TRP A 64 9.67 -8.50 8.07
CA TRP A 64 10.25 -8.17 6.77
C TRP A 64 11.59 -8.86 6.48
N LYS A 65 12.27 -9.38 7.51
CA LYS A 65 13.53 -10.13 7.37
C LYS A 65 13.45 -11.37 6.47
N THR A 66 12.25 -11.92 6.22
CA THR A 66 12.06 -13.13 5.41
C THR A 66 11.36 -12.85 4.08
N SER A 67 10.37 -11.96 4.04
CA SER A 67 9.67 -11.54 2.81
C SER A 67 8.75 -10.35 3.07
N ALA A 68 8.61 -9.47 2.08
CA ALA A 68 7.66 -8.36 2.12
C ALA A 68 6.19 -8.83 2.24
N SER A 69 5.81 -9.86 1.49
CA SER A 69 4.44 -10.38 1.52
C SER A 69 4.10 -11.01 2.88
N GLU A 70 5.02 -11.80 3.45
CA GLU A 70 4.85 -12.42 4.77
C GLU A 70 4.71 -11.36 5.86
N ALA A 71 5.48 -10.27 5.78
CA ALA A 71 5.39 -9.17 6.73
C ALA A 71 4.03 -8.48 6.72
N VAL A 72 3.50 -8.22 5.52
CA VAL A 72 2.17 -7.61 5.34
C VAL A 72 1.07 -8.53 5.86
N GLU A 73 1.14 -9.83 5.57
CA GLU A 73 0.16 -10.80 6.06
C GLU A 73 0.12 -10.83 7.59
N LYS A 74 1.28 -10.98 8.23
CA LYS A 74 1.37 -11.00 9.70
C LYS A 74 0.94 -9.68 10.35
N PHE A 75 1.28 -8.54 9.73
CA PHE A 75 0.81 -7.25 10.20
C PHE A 75 -0.73 -7.18 10.17
N VAL A 76 -1.37 -7.56 9.06
CA VAL A 76 -2.84 -7.54 8.97
C VAL A 76 -3.46 -8.52 9.98
N GLU A 77 -2.86 -9.69 10.21
CA GLU A 77 -3.32 -10.67 11.21
C GLU A 77 -3.26 -10.14 12.65
N ASN A 78 -2.29 -9.28 12.98
CA ASN A 78 -2.21 -8.64 14.29
C ASN A 78 -3.30 -7.58 14.54
N TYR A 79 -4.02 -7.16 13.49
CA TYR A 79 -5.09 -6.16 13.57
C TYR A 79 -6.43 -6.67 13.00
N PRO A 80 -7.00 -7.75 13.56
CA PRO A 80 -8.22 -8.37 13.02
C PRO A 80 -9.45 -7.46 13.07
N ASP A 81 -9.47 -6.49 14.00
CA ASP A 81 -10.55 -5.52 14.15
C ASP A 81 -10.43 -4.31 13.21
N LYS A 82 -9.33 -4.19 12.47
CA LYS A 82 -9.11 -3.09 11.52
C LYS A 82 -9.46 -3.53 10.10
N ASN A 83 -10.27 -2.71 9.42
CA ASN A 83 -10.56 -2.90 8.00
C ASN A 83 -9.38 -2.36 7.18
N ILE A 84 -8.39 -3.21 6.92
CA ILE A 84 -7.17 -2.84 6.17
C ILE A 84 -7.30 -3.28 4.71
N LEU A 85 -7.17 -2.33 3.80
CA LEU A 85 -6.96 -2.60 2.37
C LEU A 85 -5.47 -2.73 2.11
N VAL A 86 -5.09 -3.82 1.43
CA VAL A 86 -3.74 -4.03 0.91
C VAL A 86 -3.76 -3.91 -0.61
N ILE A 87 -2.90 -3.09 -1.18
CA ILE A 87 -2.68 -2.99 -2.62
C ILE A 87 -1.28 -3.52 -2.94
N GLU A 88 -1.19 -4.44 -3.87
CA GLU A 88 0.06 -4.98 -4.39
C GLU A 88 0.20 -4.52 -5.84
N ILE A 89 1.22 -3.72 -6.14
CA ILE A 89 1.60 -3.39 -7.52
C ILE A 89 2.69 -4.38 -7.94
N LEU A 90 2.45 -5.11 -9.03
CA LEU A 90 3.42 -6.03 -9.61
C LEU A 90 3.98 -5.46 -10.92
N ILE A 91 5.27 -5.13 -10.93
CA ILE A 91 5.99 -4.60 -12.09
C ILE A 91 7.15 -5.53 -12.41
N GLY A 92 7.09 -6.20 -13.57
CA GLY A 92 8.02 -7.27 -13.88
C GLY A 92 7.92 -8.38 -12.82
N ASN A 93 8.99 -8.54 -12.04
CA ASN A 93 9.06 -9.49 -10.92
C ASN A 93 9.06 -8.80 -9.54
N GLU A 94 8.96 -7.47 -9.48
CA GLU A 94 8.99 -6.71 -8.24
C GLU A 94 7.58 -6.45 -7.72
N SER A 95 7.40 -6.61 -6.41
CA SER A 95 6.13 -6.36 -5.71
C SER A 95 6.26 -5.17 -4.77
N TYR A 96 5.36 -4.21 -4.92
CA TYR A 96 5.24 -3.04 -4.05
C TYR A 96 3.90 -3.12 -3.32
N PHE A 97 3.93 -3.18 -2.00
CA PHE A 97 2.78 -3.32 -1.13
C PHE A 97 2.44 -1.99 -0.48
N TYR A 98 1.15 -1.72 -0.35
CA TYR A 98 0.61 -0.51 0.26
C TYR A 98 -0.58 -0.86 1.16
N GLY A 99 -0.55 -0.41 2.40
CA GLY A 99 -1.61 -0.62 3.38
C GLY A 99 -2.41 0.66 3.64
N PHE A 100 -3.73 0.55 3.67
CA PHE A 100 -4.63 1.67 3.98
C PHE A 100 -5.71 1.27 4.99
N LEU A 101 -5.98 2.15 5.95
CA LEU A 101 -7.06 1.95 6.92
C LEU A 101 -8.40 2.46 6.37
N ASN A 102 -9.36 1.56 6.19
CA ASN A 102 -10.72 1.87 5.76
C ASN A 102 -11.67 2.09 6.94
N GLU A 103 -11.45 3.15 7.73
CA GLU A 103 -12.27 3.44 8.92
C GLU A 103 -13.75 3.69 8.59
N ASN A 104 -14.03 4.15 7.36
CA ASN A 104 -15.38 4.48 6.91
C ASN A 104 -16.11 3.28 6.28
N ASN A 105 -15.48 2.10 6.24
CA ASN A 105 -16.01 0.89 5.61
C ASN A 105 -16.54 1.13 4.19
N LEU A 106 -15.80 1.93 3.40
CA LEU A 106 -16.14 2.19 2.01
C LEU A 106 -15.94 0.92 1.19
N GLU A 107 -17.00 0.46 0.53
CA GLU A 107 -16.96 -0.66 -0.41
C GLU A 107 -16.60 -0.13 -1.80
N LEU A 108 -15.34 -0.29 -2.19
CA LEU A 108 -14.84 0.05 -3.52
C LEU A 108 -14.56 -1.24 -4.30
N SER A 109 -14.94 -1.28 -5.58
CA SER A 109 -14.54 -2.38 -6.46
C SER A 109 -13.05 -2.31 -6.77
N ASN A 110 -12.44 -3.44 -7.15
CA ASN A 110 -11.02 -3.47 -7.52
C ASN A 110 -10.69 -2.48 -8.66
N GLU A 111 -11.58 -2.34 -9.64
CA GLU A 111 -11.42 -1.37 -10.74
C GLU A 111 -11.45 0.09 -10.26
N GLU A 112 -12.29 0.39 -9.27
CA GLU A 112 -12.37 1.73 -8.68
C GLU A 112 -11.13 2.03 -7.83
N ILE A 113 -10.64 1.03 -7.08
CA ILE A 113 -9.39 1.14 -6.31
C ILE A 113 -8.23 1.43 -7.26
N GLU A 114 -8.08 0.68 -8.35
CA GLU A 114 -7.01 0.89 -9.34
C GLU A 114 -7.04 2.31 -9.92
N LYS A 115 -8.21 2.77 -10.39
CA LYS A 115 -8.39 4.12 -10.98
C LYS A 115 -8.13 5.25 -10.00
N ARG A 116 -8.42 5.03 -8.71
CA ARG A 116 -8.18 6.05 -7.68
C ARG A 116 -6.75 6.04 -7.22
N PHE A 117 -6.13 4.87 -7.12
CA PHE A 117 -4.80 4.68 -6.57
C PHE A 117 -3.71 5.19 -7.51
N ILE A 118 -3.83 4.89 -8.80
CA ILE A 118 -2.81 5.24 -9.81
C ILE A 118 -3.45 6.18 -10.83
N LYS A 119 -2.89 7.38 -10.99
CA LYS A 119 -3.39 8.43 -11.91
C LYS A 119 -2.32 9.02 -12.78
#